data_AF-A0A416QZA6-F1
#
_entry.id   AF-A0A416QZA6-F1
#
_cell.length_a   1.000
_cell.length_b   1.000
_cell.length_c   1.000
_cell.angle_alpha   90.00
_cell.angle_beta   90.00
_cell.angle_gamma   90.00
#
_symmetry.space_group_name_H-M   'P 1'
#
loop_
_entity.id
_entity.type
_entity.pdbx_description
1 polymer ?
#
loop_
_entity_poly.entity_id
_entity_poly.type
_entity_poly.pdbx_seq_one_letter_code
_entity_poly.pdbx_strand_id
1 'polypeptide(L)'
;MNLYKQLLTENDCYKAGRTIVPKGVMVHSTGANNPWVCRYVPGNDALGYNTGGNHWNRAGFSKCVHAFVGKLADGTVGTVQTLPWTMRGWHAGGAANNTHIGFEICEDGLEDSGYFQTVYREAVELTAFLCREYALDPGADGVVICHSEGYKRGVASNHADVMHWFPMHGKTMDDFRADVARALEGEEKVTYEEWKAYMERYRRELAGQEPTMPELVADAAAMGLTDGTRPRDLVTREECAVMARAAAKTPR
;
A
#
# COMPACT_ATOMS: atom_id res chain seq x y z
N MET A 1 5.22 -2.32 4.06
CA MET A 1 4.59 -3.63 3.89
C MET A 1 4.58 -4.29 5.25
N ASN A 2 3.41 -4.75 5.70
CA ASN A 2 3.24 -5.46 6.97
C ASN A 2 3.06 -6.96 6.67
N LEU A 3 4.15 -7.71 6.60
CA LEU A 3 4.14 -9.12 6.20
C LEU A 3 4.01 -10.06 7.41
N TYR A 4 2.94 -10.83 7.43
CA TYR A 4 2.66 -11.92 8.36
C TYR A 4 2.77 -13.27 7.64
N LYS A 5 2.89 -14.35 8.42
CA LYS A 5 2.95 -15.71 7.88
C LYS A 5 1.98 -16.62 8.62
N GLN A 6 1.10 -17.28 7.85
CA GLN A 6 0.25 -18.37 8.32
C GLN A 6 0.07 -19.37 7.16
N LEU A 7 1.05 -20.27 7.03
CA LEU A 7 1.04 -21.27 5.95
C LEU A 7 -0.14 -22.22 6.10
N LEU A 8 -0.84 -22.47 4.99
CA LEU A 8 -2.04 -23.30 4.96
C LEU A 8 -1.66 -24.78 4.79
N THR A 9 -0.99 -25.35 5.80
CA THR A 9 -0.42 -26.70 5.75
C THR A 9 -1.43 -27.83 5.59
N GLU A 10 -2.70 -27.58 5.91
CA GLU A 10 -3.79 -28.54 5.76
C GLU A 10 -4.44 -28.54 4.37
N ASN A 11 -4.15 -27.52 3.55
CA ASN A 11 -4.64 -27.43 2.19
C ASN A 11 -3.98 -28.47 1.28
N ASP A 12 -4.75 -29.09 0.38
CA ASP A 12 -4.26 -30.14 -0.53
C ASP A 12 -3.17 -29.63 -1.48
N CYS A 13 -3.19 -28.34 -1.86
CA CYS A 13 -2.13 -27.70 -2.63
C CYS A 13 -0.79 -27.70 -1.88
N TYR A 14 -0.81 -27.38 -0.59
CA TYR A 14 0.39 -27.38 0.25
C TYR A 14 0.94 -28.80 0.38
N LYS A 15 0.06 -29.76 0.68
CA LYS A 15 0.41 -31.18 0.84
C LYS A 15 0.94 -31.80 -0.46
N ALA A 16 0.49 -31.34 -1.62
CA ALA A 16 1.02 -31.78 -2.90
C ALA A 16 2.52 -31.43 -3.09
N GLY A 17 3.03 -30.41 -2.39
CA GLY A 17 4.47 -30.12 -2.29
C GLY A 17 5.18 -29.78 -3.61
N ARG A 18 4.43 -29.47 -4.68
CA ARG A 18 5.01 -29.12 -5.98
C ARG A 18 5.65 -27.72 -5.93
N THR A 19 6.75 -27.52 -6.64
CA THR A 19 7.49 -26.25 -6.65
C THR A 19 7.48 -25.59 -8.02
N ILE A 20 7.83 -24.30 -8.04
CA ILE A 20 8.05 -23.47 -9.22
C ILE A 20 9.36 -22.72 -9.08
N VAL A 21 9.92 -22.29 -10.22
CA VAL A 21 10.86 -21.18 -10.27
C VAL A 21 10.04 -19.96 -10.66
N PRO A 22 9.82 -18.98 -9.76
CA PRO A 22 9.03 -17.80 -10.08
C PRO A 22 9.56 -17.08 -11.31
N LYS A 23 8.68 -16.79 -12.25
CA LYS A 23 8.92 -15.98 -13.45
C LYS A 23 8.02 -14.74 -13.51
N GLY A 24 7.10 -14.62 -12.56
CA GLY A 24 6.13 -13.55 -12.53
C GLY A 24 5.28 -13.55 -11.27
N VAL A 25 4.43 -12.54 -11.16
CA VAL A 25 3.45 -12.33 -10.10
C VAL A 25 2.08 -12.17 -10.75
N MET A 26 1.08 -12.88 -10.22
CA MET A 26 -0.32 -12.77 -10.67
C MET A 26 -1.14 -12.06 -9.59
N VAL A 27 -1.65 -10.88 -9.92
CA VAL A 27 -2.48 -10.06 -9.03
C VAL A 27 -3.93 -10.52 -9.14
N HIS A 28 -4.50 -10.94 -8.03
CA HIS A 28 -5.91 -11.28 -7.92
C HIS A 28 -6.65 -10.33 -6.99
N SER A 29 -7.98 -10.35 -7.07
CA SER A 29 -8.84 -9.83 -6.01
C SER A 29 -9.96 -10.83 -5.73
N THR A 30 -10.45 -10.83 -4.49
CA THR A 30 -11.22 -11.97 -3.97
C THR A 30 -12.61 -12.15 -4.59
N GLY A 31 -13.10 -11.18 -5.37
CA GLY A 31 -14.43 -11.20 -5.98
C GLY A 31 -15.58 -11.24 -4.96
N ALA A 32 -15.34 -10.76 -3.76
CA ALA A 32 -16.26 -10.87 -2.63
C ALA A 32 -16.06 -9.70 -1.67
N ASN A 33 -17.16 -9.03 -1.31
CA ASN A 33 -17.18 -7.95 -0.32
C ASN A 33 -16.87 -8.49 1.08
N ASN A 34 -15.59 -8.65 1.35
CA ASN A 34 -15.03 -8.96 2.65
C ASN A 34 -13.57 -8.50 2.72
N PRO A 35 -13.31 -7.36 3.38
CA PRO A 35 -11.97 -6.77 3.36
C PRO A 35 -11.00 -7.45 4.31
N TRP A 36 -11.41 -8.47 5.09
CA TRP A 36 -10.62 -9.03 6.19
C TRP A 36 -9.90 -10.32 5.80
N VAL A 37 -8.60 -10.39 6.06
CA VAL A 37 -7.78 -11.58 5.72
C VAL A 37 -8.25 -12.83 6.49
N CYS A 38 -8.77 -12.65 7.71
CA CYS A 38 -9.29 -13.74 8.55
C CYS A 38 -10.47 -14.49 7.93
N ARG A 39 -11.11 -13.98 6.86
CA ARG A 39 -12.06 -14.78 6.08
C ARG A 39 -11.39 -15.98 5.41
N TYR A 40 -10.13 -15.84 5.01
CA TYR A 40 -9.45 -16.79 4.13
C TYR A 40 -8.40 -17.63 4.87
N VAL A 41 -7.94 -17.18 6.03
CA VAL A 41 -6.94 -17.87 6.86
C VAL A 41 -7.53 -18.23 8.24
N PRO A 42 -7.03 -19.27 8.94
CA PRO A 42 -7.52 -19.60 10.30
C PRO A 42 -7.53 -18.42 11.26
N GLY A 43 -6.52 -17.56 11.15
CA GLY A 43 -6.43 -16.34 11.94
C GLY A 43 -5.68 -16.51 13.25
N ASN A 44 -5.54 -15.40 13.96
CA ASN A 44 -5.02 -15.26 15.33
C ASN A 44 -5.31 -13.82 15.81
N ASP A 45 -4.79 -13.42 16.98
CA ASP A 45 -5.01 -12.07 17.54
C ASP A 45 -4.59 -10.93 16.60
N ALA A 46 -3.56 -11.12 15.78
CA ALA A 46 -3.09 -10.10 14.83
C ALA A 46 -3.90 -10.12 13.52
N LEU A 47 -4.25 -11.30 13.02
CA LEU A 47 -4.92 -11.46 11.73
C LEU A 47 -6.44 -11.35 11.82
N GLY A 48 -7.00 -11.46 13.02
CA GLY A 48 -8.41 -11.73 13.30
C GLY A 48 -8.69 -13.22 13.19
N TYR A 49 -9.65 -13.75 13.95
CA TYR A 49 -10.03 -15.17 13.91
C TYR A 49 -11.08 -15.44 12.84
N ASN A 50 -10.93 -16.55 12.11
CA ASN A 50 -12.00 -17.03 11.23
C ASN A 50 -13.15 -17.60 12.06
N THR A 51 -14.29 -16.92 12.07
CA THR A 51 -15.51 -17.40 12.75
C THR A 51 -16.50 -18.08 11.81
N GLY A 52 -16.28 -17.98 10.49
CA GLY A 52 -17.17 -18.52 9.47
C GLY A 52 -16.91 -19.97 9.04
N GLY A 53 -15.84 -20.60 9.54
CA GLY A 53 -15.44 -21.96 9.15
C GLY A 53 -15.07 -22.12 7.67
N ASN A 54 -14.79 -21.00 6.99
CA ASN A 54 -14.60 -20.92 5.54
C ASN A 54 -13.18 -20.53 5.11
N HIS A 55 -12.24 -20.57 6.05
CA HIS A 55 -10.81 -20.43 5.74
C HIS A 55 -10.31 -21.55 4.82
N TRP A 56 -9.19 -21.32 4.15
CA TRP A 56 -8.65 -22.20 3.12
C TRP A 56 -7.67 -23.25 3.66
N ASN A 57 -7.31 -23.20 4.94
CA ASN A 57 -6.48 -24.23 5.59
C ASN A 57 -7.24 -25.53 5.92
N ARG A 58 -7.74 -26.24 4.91
CA ARG A 58 -8.39 -27.55 5.05
C ARG A 58 -8.36 -28.34 3.75
N ALA A 59 -8.58 -29.63 3.84
CA ALA A 59 -8.68 -30.52 2.68
C ALA A 59 -9.95 -30.25 1.85
N GLY A 60 -9.95 -30.71 0.60
CA GLY A 60 -11.09 -30.61 -0.32
C GLY A 60 -11.23 -29.26 -1.02
N PHE A 61 -10.22 -28.39 -0.93
CA PHE A 61 -10.18 -27.13 -1.66
C PHE A 61 -9.24 -27.21 -2.86
N SER A 62 -9.76 -26.88 -4.04
CA SER A 62 -9.02 -26.84 -5.30
C SER A 62 -8.39 -25.46 -5.59
N LYS A 63 -8.22 -24.63 -4.56
CA LYS A 63 -7.64 -23.28 -4.67
C LYS A 63 -6.66 -22.97 -3.54
N CYS A 64 -5.57 -22.31 -3.89
CA CYS A 64 -4.53 -21.89 -2.95
C CYS A 64 -3.67 -20.78 -3.58
N VAL A 65 -3.51 -19.68 -2.86
CA VAL A 65 -2.71 -18.51 -3.24
C VAL A 65 -1.56 -18.34 -2.25
N HIS A 66 -0.55 -17.58 -2.65
CA HIS A 66 0.66 -17.38 -1.86
C HIS A 66 0.48 -16.37 -0.74
N ALA A 67 -0.40 -15.40 -0.94
CA ALA A 67 -0.76 -14.45 0.10
C ALA A 67 -2.17 -13.88 -0.07
N PHE A 68 -2.67 -13.29 1.02
CA PHE A 68 -3.80 -12.38 1.03
C PHE A 68 -3.33 -10.99 1.48
N VAL A 69 -3.84 -9.94 0.82
CA VAL A 69 -3.65 -8.54 1.20
C VAL A 69 -5.01 -8.00 1.66
N GLY A 70 -5.11 -7.48 2.89
CA GLY A 70 -6.39 -7.01 3.43
C GLY A 70 -6.31 -6.52 4.87
N LYS A 71 -7.46 -6.28 5.49
CA LYS A 71 -7.59 -5.83 6.88
C LYS A 71 -7.17 -6.93 7.85
N LEU A 72 -6.36 -6.54 8.83
CA LEU A 72 -5.93 -7.28 10.02
C LEU A 72 -6.90 -7.02 11.18
N ALA A 73 -6.69 -7.67 12.34
CA ALA A 73 -7.61 -7.56 13.49
C ALA A 73 -7.85 -6.12 13.97
N ASP A 74 -6.82 -5.27 13.90
CA ASP A 74 -6.87 -3.87 14.33
C ASP A 74 -7.44 -2.92 13.27
N GLY A 75 -7.88 -3.45 12.12
CA GLY A 75 -8.41 -2.69 11.00
C GLY A 75 -7.35 -2.08 10.08
N THR A 76 -6.06 -2.19 10.40
CA THR A 76 -4.97 -1.83 9.48
C THR A 76 -4.89 -2.84 8.33
N VAL A 77 -4.19 -2.48 7.26
CA VAL A 77 -3.96 -3.38 6.12
C VAL A 77 -2.59 -4.04 6.26
N GLY A 78 -2.52 -5.32 5.91
CA GLY A 78 -1.27 -6.05 5.78
C GLY A 78 -1.37 -7.23 4.83
N THR A 79 -0.25 -7.91 4.68
CA THR A 79 -0.08 -9.10 3.84
C THR A 79 0.07 -10.34 4.71
N VAL A 80 -0.68 -11.40 4.42
CA VAL A 80 -0.54 -12.71 5.08
C VAL A 80 -0.06 -13.74 4.07
N GLN A 81 1.20 -14.17 4.19
CA GLN A 81 1.72 -15.28 3.39
C GLN A 81 1.11 -16.61 3.83
N THR A 82 0.49 -17.30 2.86
CA THR A 82 -0.26 -18.55 3.03
C THR A 82 0.36 -19.75 2.33
N LEU A 83 1.30 -19.53 1.40
CA LEU A 83 2.05 -20.56 0.71
C LEU A 83 3.52 -20.10 0.59
N PRO A 84 4.52 -21.01 0.66
CA PRO A 84 5.88 -20.65 0.30
C PRO A 84 5.93 -20.09 -1.12
N TRP A 85 6.65 -18.99 -1.34
CA TRP A 85 6.70 -18.29 -2.63
C TRP A 85 7.17 -19.16 -3.81
N THR A 86 7.97 -20.20 -3.54
CA THR A 86 8.47 -21.15 -4.54
C THR A 86 7.60 -22.40 -4.68
N MET A 87 6.49 -22.49 -3.96
CA MET A 87 5.56 -23.62 -4.07
C MET A 87 4.51 -23.32 -5.13
N ARG A 88 4.13 -24.34 -5.90
CA ARG A 88 3.17 -24.23 -7.01
C ARG A 88 1.75 -24.04 -6.49
N GLY A 89 1.28 -22.80 -6.43
CA GLY A 89 -0.10 -22.48 -6.07
C GLY A 89 -1.15 -23.03 -7.06
N TRP A 90 -2.41 -23.03 -6.61
CA TRP A 90 -3.60 -23.39 -7.40
C TRP A 90 -4.50 -22.15 -7.50
N HIS A 91 -4.02 -21.11 -8.18
CA HIS A 91 -4.68 -19.80 -8.19
C HIS A 91 -5.12 -19.37 -9.60
N ALA A 92 -4.33 -19.70 -10.63
CA ALA A 92 -4.58 -19.22 -11.98
C ALA A 92 -5.54 -20.09 -12.81
N GLY A 93 -5.87 -21.31 -12.35
CA GLY A 93 -6.64 -22.26 -13.16
C GLY A 93 -5.99 -22.67 -14.49
N GLY A 94 -4.68 -22.43 -14.68
CA GLY A 94 -3.97 -22.68 -15.93
C GLY A 94 -2.45 -22.81 -15.79
N ALA A 95 -1.73 -22.67 -16.91
CA ALA A 95 -0.28 -22.84 -16.99
C ALA A 95 0.50 -21.88 -16.08
N ALA A 96 -0.05 -20.69 -15.77
CA ALA A 96 0.57 -19.71 -14.87
C ALA A 96 0.79 -20.24 -13.44
N ASN A 97 0.04 -21.27 -13.00
CA ASN A 97 0.32 -21.94 -11.73
C ASN A 97 1.75 -22.51 -11.65
N ASN A 98 2.40 -22.80 -12.79
CA ASN A 98 3.75 -23.35 -12.84
C ASN A 98 4.84 -22.27 -12.90
N THR A 99 4.48 -20.98 -12.92
CA THR A 99 5.43 -19.89 -13.16
C THR A 99 5.18 -18.64 -12.32
N HIS A 100 3.97 -18.39 -11.84
CA HIS A 100 3.61 -17.14 -11.17
C HIS A 100 3.36 -17.33 -9.68
N ILE A 101 3.74 -16.33 -8.91
CA ILE A 101 3.30 -16.15 -7.53
C ILE A 101 1.96 -15.41 -7.56
N GLY A 102 0.86 -16.11 -7.28
CA GLY A 102 -0.46 -15.48 -7.13
C GLY A 102 -0.76 -15.01 -5.71
N PHE A 103 -1.31 -13.81 -5.55
CA PHE A 103 -1.88 -13.31 -4.28
C PHE A 103 -3.24 -12.66 -4.49
N GLU A 104 -4.06 -12.63 -3.45
CA GLU A 104 -5.43 -12.10 -3.46
C GLU A 104 -5.51 -10.79 -2.69
N ILE A 105 -6.06 -9.75 -3.31
CA ILE A 105 -6.46 -8.52 -2.62
C ILE A 105 -7.90 -8.69 -2.14
N CYS A 106 -8.11 -8.59 -0.82
CA CYS A 106 -9.45 -8.66 -0.23
C CYS A 106 -10.26 -7.45 -0.66
N GLU A 107 -11.45 -7.67 -1.20
CA GLU A 107 -12.33 -6.60 -1.67
C GLU A 107 -13.24 -6.09 -0.56
N ASP A 108 -13.55 -4.80 -0.58
CA ASP A 108 -14.67 -4.22 0.15
C ASP A 108 -15.95 -4.22 -0.72
N GLY A 109 -16.83 -3.23 -0.56
CA GLY A 109 -17.96 -3.00 -1.45
C GLY A 109 -17.59 -2.41 -2.82
N LEU A 110 -16.30 -2.35 -3.18
CA LEU A 110 -15.73 -1.78 -4.41
C LEU A 110 -15.69 -0.25 -4.51
N GLU A 111 -16.30 0.47 -3.57
CA GLU A 111 -16.48 1.93 -3.66
C GLU A 111 -15.64 2.71 -2.63
N ASP A 112 -15.10 2.06 -1.59
CA ASP A 112 -14.27 2.73 -0.59
C ASP A 112 -12.87 3.07 -1.16
N SER A 113 -12.76 4.28 -1.69
CA SER A 113 -11.49 4.80 -2.23
C SER A 113 -10.34 4.81 -1.21
N GLY A 114 -10.61 5.04 0.07
CA GLY A 114 -9.57 5.08 1.11
C GLY A 114 -9.04 3.69 1.43
N TYR A 115 -9.94 2.71 1.51
CA TYR A 115 -9.55 1.31 1.62
C TYR A 115 -8.77 0.84 0.39
N PHE A 116 -9.31 1.08 -0.81
CA PHE A 116 -8.66 0.73 -2.07
C PHE A 116 -7.24 1.27 -2.15
N GLN A 117 -7.03 2.57 -1.88
CA GLN A 117 -5.70 3.18 -1.92
C GLN A 117 -4.72 2.47 -0.97
N THR A 118 -5.21 2.05 0.20
CA THR A 118 -4.39 1.39 1.22
C THR A 118 -4.00 -0.02 0.80
N VAL A 119 -4.95 -0.84 0.32
CA VAL A 119 -4.64 -2.21 -0.15
C VAL A 119 -3.88 -2.23 -1.47
N TYR A 120 -4.13 -1.27 -2.36
CA TYR A 120 -3.38 -1.09 -3.59
C TYR A 120 -1.91 -0.81 -3.29
N ARG A 121 -1.61 0.10 -2.35
CA ARG A 121 -0.23 0.38 -1.93
C ARG A 121 0.44 -0.85 -1.33
N GLU A 122 -0.23 -1.57 -0.42
CA GLU A 122 0.33 -2.81 0.17
C GLU A 122 0.59 -3.88 -0.92
N ALA A 123 -0.30 -4.01 -1.91
CA ALA A 123 -0.12 -4.92 -3.05
C ALA A 123 1.04 -4.51 -3.98
N VAL A 124 1.23 -3.22 -4.22
CA VAL A 124 2.40 -2.67 -4.94
C VAL A 124 3.69 -3.01 -4.19
N GLU A 125 3.73 -2.76 -2.88
CA GLU A 125 4.91 -3.05 -2.06
C GLU A 125 5.22 -4.54 -1.98
N LEU A 126 4.20 -5.40 -1.85
CA LEU A 126 4.34 -6.85 -1.94
C LEU A 126 4.91 -7.27 -3.29
N THR A 127 4.39 -6.74 -4.38
CA THR A 127 4.87 -7.10 -5.72
C THR A 127 6.30 -6.63 -5.93
N ALA A 128 6.66 -5.42 -5.47
CA ALA A 128 8.04 -4.93 -5.52
C ALA A 128 9.00 -5.79 -4.67
N PHE A 129 8.55 -6.24 -3.48
CA PHE A 129 9.30 -7.20 -2.66
C PHE A 129 9.56 -8.50 -3.44
N LEU A 130 8.53 -9.07 -4.09
CA LEU A 130 8.66 -10.30 -4.88
C LEU A 130 9.55 -10.10 -6.12
N CYS A 131 9.43 -8.96 -6.80
CA CYS A 131 10.30 -8.61 -7.92
C CYS A 131 11.76 -8.54 -7.50
N ARG A 132 12.06 -7.93 -6.34
CA ARG A 132 13.41 -7.88 -5.78
C ARG A 132 13.94 -9.27 -5.43
N GLU A 133 13.15 -10.06 -4.71
CA GLU A 133 13.53 -11.39 -4.21
C GLU A 133 13.84 -12.36 -5.36
N TYR A 134 13.08 -12.29 -6.45
CA TYR A 134 13.19 -13.20 -7.58
C TYR A 134 13.80 -12.58 -8.84
N ALA A 135 14.40 -11.39 -8.72
CA ALA A 135 15.00 -10.63 -9.83
C ALA A 135 14.07 -10.50 -11.06
N LEU A 136 12.80 -10.18 -10.80
CA LEU A 136 11.78 -9.99 -11.83
C LEU A 136 11.71 -8.52 -12.24
N ASP A 137 11.64 -8.26 -13.54
CA ASP A 137 11.37 -6.93 -14.08
C ASP A 137 9.84 -6.69 -14.14
N PRO A 138 9.28 -5.79 -13.32
CA PRO A 138 7.83 -5.55 -13.31
C PRO A 138 7.29 -4.96 -14.63
N GLY A 139 8.14 -4.34 -15.44
CA GLY A 139 7.79 -3.80 -16.76
C GLY A 139 7.88 -4.81 -17.89
N ALA A 140 8.52 -5.97 -17.68
CA ALA A 140 8.67 -6.98 -18.71
C ALA A 140 7.35 -7.71 -19.01
N ASP A 141 7.15 -8.04 -20.29
CA ASP A 141 5.91 -8.65 -20.77
C ASP A 141 5.60 -9.96 -20.05
N GLY A 142 4.40 -10.04 -19.47
CA GLY A 142 3.92 -11.24 -18.79
C GLY A 142 4.52 -11.50 -17.41
N VAL A 143 5.34 -10.60 -16.86
CA VAL A 143 5.94 -10.77 -15.53
C VAL A 143 4.96 -10.39 -14.42
N VAL A 144 4.38 -9.20 -14.45
CA VAL A 144 3.33 -8.80 -13.50
C VAL A 144 2.04 -8.69 -14.28
N ILE A 145 1.07 -9.57 -13.99
CA ILE A 145 -0.22 -9.64 -14.71
C ILE A 145 -1.38 -9.80 -13.73
N CYS A 146 -2.59 -9.38 -14.10
CA CYS A 146 -3.80 -9.82 -13.40
C CYS A 146 -4.38 -11.11 -14.00
N HIS A 147 -5.40 -11.69 -13.36
CA HIS A 147 -6.06 -12.90 -13.86
C HIS A 147 -6.66 -12.69 -15.26
N SER A 148 -7.30 -11.55 -15.50
CA SER A 148 -7.88 -11.21 -16.80
C SER A 148 -6.82 -11.14 -17.92
N GLU A 149 -5.65 -10.57 -17.65
CA GLU A 149 -4.52 -10.57 -18.59
C GLU A 149 -3.97 -11.98 -18.80
N GLY A 150 -3.89 -12.79 -17.73
CA GLY A 150 -3.51 -14.20 -17.80
C GLY A 150 -4.45 -15.03 -18.69
N TYR A 151 -5.76 -14.77 -18.64
CA TYR A 151 -6.74 -15.42 -19.50
C TYR A 151 -6.53 -15.05 -20.97
N LYS A 152 -6.36 -13.76 -21.27
CA LYS A 152 -6.08 -13.27 -22.63
C LYS A 152 -4.80 -13.88 -23.23
N ARG A 153 -3.83 -14.21 -22.37
CA ARG A 153 -2.58 -14.89 -22.74
C ARG A 153 -2.71 -16.42 -22.84
N GLY A 154 -3.86 -17.01 -22.50
CA GLY A 154 -4.08 -18.45 -22.50
C GLY A 154 -3.38 -19.21 -21.36
N VAL A 155 -2.94 -18.52 -20.31
CA VAL A 155 -2.23 -19.12 -19.16
C VAL A 155 -3.07 -19.20 -17.88
N ALA A 156 -4.27 -18.63 -17.88
CA ALA A 156 -5.19 -18.64 -16.75
C ALA A 156 -6.65 -18.91 -17.18
N SER A 157 -7.51 -19.23 -16.22
CA SER A 157 -8.95 -19.36 -16.40
C SER A 157 -9.63 -18.01 -16.65
N ASN A 158 -10.86 -18.03 -17.18
CA ASN A 158 -11.61 -16.82 -17.56
C ASN A 158 -12.20 -16.07 -16.35
N HIS A 159 -11.35 -15.55 -15.48
CA HIS A 159 -11.76 -14.61 -14.41
C HIS A 159 -11.38 -13.17 -14.78
N ALA A 160 -12.17 -12.22 -14.29
CA ALA A 160 -12.05 -10.81 -14.64
C ALA A 160 -11.22 -9.99 -13.64
N ASP A 161 -10.83 -10.55 -12.49
CA ASP A 161 -10.05 -9.85 -11.48
C ASP A 161 -8.69 -9.40 -12.05
N VAL A 162 -8.21 -8.20 -11.73
CA VAL A 162 -8.80 -7.15 -10.87
C VAL A 162 -9.61 -6.10 -11.65
N MET A 163 -9.93 -6.37 -12.92
CA MET A 163 -10.43 -5.38 -13.87
C MET A 163 -11.86 -4.91 -13.63
N HIS A 164 -12.61 -5.58 -12.77
CA HIS A 164 -13.90 -5.06 -12.29
C HIS A 164 -13.76 -3.99 -11.21
N TRP A 165 -12.60 -3.91 -10.54
CA TRP A 165 -12.41 -3.06 -9.37
C TRP A 165 -11.42 -1.91 -9.60
N PHE A 166 -10.22 -2.21 -10.10
CA PHE A 166 -9.17 -1.18 -10.29
C PHE A 166 -9.65 0.02 -11.14
N PRO A 167 -10.36 -0.16 -12.27
CA PRO A 167 -10.84 0.96 -13.07
C PRO A 167 -11.86 1.86 -12.35
N MET A 168 -12.61 1.34 -11.38
CA MET A 168 -13.54 2.16 -10.57
C MET A 168 -12.79 3.22 -9.75
N HIS A 169 -11.52 2.97 -9.45
CA HIS A 169 -10.64 3.89 -8.73
C HIS A 169 -9.58 4.54 -9.64
N GLY A 170 -9.81 4.52 -10.97
CA GLY A 170 -8.92 5.17 -11.94
C GLY A 170 -7.53 4.53 -12.04
N LYS A 171 -7.41 3.25 -11.72
CA LYS A 171 -6.16 2.48 -11.86
C LYS A 171 -6.27 1.42 -12.95
N THR A 172 -5.19 1.24 -13.67
CA THR A 172 -4.98 0.15 -14.63
C THR A 172 -3.87 -0.79 -14.13
N MET A 173 -3.71 -1.94 -14.78
CA MET A 173 -2.56 -2.80 -14.52
C MET A 173 -1.23 -2.19 -15.00
N ASP A 174 -1.26 -1.27 -15.96
CA ASP A 174 -0.06 -0.52 -16.37
C ASP A 174 0.35 0.49 -15.29
N ASP A 175 -0.62 1.17 -14.67
CA ASP A 175 -0.35 2.00 -13.48
C ASP A 175 0.23 1.15 -12.35
N PHE A 176 -0.32 -0.04 -12.12
CA PHE A 176 0.20 -0.96 -11.09
C PHE A 176 1.65 -1.35 -11.36
N ARG A 177 1.99 -1.74 -12.59
CA ARG A 177 3.38 -2.07 -12.99
C ARG A 177 4.32 -0.87 -12.81
N ALA A 178 3.88 0.33 -13.21
CA ALA A 178 4.67 1.55 -13.02
C ALA A 178 4.87 1.88 -11.54
N ASP A 179 3.84 1.70 -10.70
CA ASP A 179 3.91 1.92 -9.26
C ASP A 179 4.84 0.90 -8.58
N VAL A 180 4.83 -0.36 -9.03
CA VAL A 180 5.77 -1.41 -8.61
C VAL A 180 7.20 -1.07 -9.00
N ALA A 181 7.44 -0.61 -10.23
CA ALA A 181 8.77 -0.19 -10.68
C ALA A 181 9.33 0.92 -9.78
N ARG A 182 8.52 1.95 -9.47
CA ARG A 182 8.91 3.03 -8.56
C ARG A 182 9.20 2.52 -7.14
N ALA A 183 8.38 1.60 -6.62
CA ALA A 183 8.63 0.99 -5.32
C ALA A 183 9.89 0.10 -5.31
N LEU A 184 10.26 -0.51 -6.45
CA LEU A 184 11.44 -1.37 -6.61
C LEU A 184 12.74 -0.55 -6.66
N GLU A 185 12.75 0.52 -7.44
CA GLU A 185 13.82 1.54 -7.49
C GLU A 185 14.06 2.17 -6.11
N GLY A 186 13.04 2.09 -5.25
CA GLY A 186 12.99 2.70 -3.95
C GLY A 186 12.31 4.05 -4.11
N GLU A 187 11.19 4.25 -3.39
CA GLU A 187 10.94 5.60 -2.91
C GLU A 187 12.22 6.02 -2.19
N GLU A 188 12.88 7.08 -2.67
CA GLU A 188 13.89 7.76 -1.88
C GLU A 188 13.21 8.08 -0.56
N LYS A 189 13.43 7.23 0.45
CA LYS A 189 12.98 7.50 1.80
C LYS A 189 13.86 8.64 2.21
N VAL A 190 13.36 9.86 1.97
CA VAL A 190 13.94 11.09 2.48
C VAL A 190 14.14 10.82 3.96
N THR A 191 15.41 10.67 4.34
CA THR A 191 15.78 10.44 5.72
C THR A 191 15.26 11.60 6.55
N TYR A 192 15.09 11.41 7.86
CA TYR A 192 14.70 12.52 8.73
C TYR A 192 15.64 13.73 8.57
N GLU A 193 16.94 13.49 8.36
CA GLU A 193 17.93 14.54 8.14
C GLU A 193 17.77 15.24 6.78
N GLU A 194 17.49 14.51 5.71
CA GLU A 194 17.19 15.12 4.41
C GLU A 194 15.88 15.90 4.44
N TRP A 195 14.85 15.37 5.10
CA TRP A 195 13.58 16.06 5.29
C TRP A 195 13.77 17.34 6.09
N LYS A 196 14.56 17.27 7.15
CA LYS A 196 14.92 18.42 7.97
C LYS A 196 15.70 19.45 7.16
N ALA A 197 16.65 19.05 6.33
CA ALA A 197 17.39 19.94 5.45
C ALA A 197 16.47 20.63 4.42
N TYR A 198 15.51 19.90 3.84
CA TYR A 198 14.50 20.47 2.94
C TYR A 198 13.61 21.48 3.67
N MET A 199 13.14 21.15 4.88
CA MET A 199 12.34 22.05 5.70
C MET A 199 13.11 23.30 6.10
N GLU A 200 14.38 23.18 6.49
CA GLU A 200 15.23 24.32 6.81
C GLU A 200 15.47 25.24 5.61
N ARG A 201 15.63 24.67 4.41
CA ARG A 201 15.74 25.45 3.16
C ARG A 201 14.43 26.18 2.86
N TYR A 202 13.31 25.47 2.90
CA TYR A 202 11.98 26.04 2.65
C TYR A 202 11.65 27.18 3.63
N ARG A 203 11.98 27.03 4.91
CA ARG A 203 11.82 28.09 5.91
C ARG A 203 12.68 29.32 5.63
N ARG A 204 13.93 29.14 5.17
CA ARG A 204 14.78 30.26 4.74
C ARG A 204 14.23 30.97 3.51
N GLU A 205 13.72 30.21 2.55
CA GLU A 205 13.07 30.77 1.36
C GLU A 205 11.84 31.60 1.72
N LEU A 206 10.96 31.09 2.60
CA LEU A 206 9.82 31.85 3.12
C LEU A 206 10.25 33.08 3.91
N ALA A 207 11.23 32.94 4.80
CA ALA A 207 11.75 34.03 5.62
C ALA A 207 12.28 35.21 4.78
N GLY A 208 12.84 34.93 3.60
CA GLY A 208 13.37 35.95 2.68
C GLY A 208 12.33 36.56 1.74
N GLN A 209 11.08 36.10 1.76
CA GLN A 209 10.02 36.67 0.92
C GLN A 209 9.42 37.93 1.55
N GLU A 210 9.08 38.88 0.70
CA GLU A 210 8.36 40.09 1.09
C GLU A 210 6.99 39.76 1.71
N PRO A 211 6.53 40.54 2.71
CA PRO A 211 5.23 40.35 3.31
C PRO A 211 4.13 40.54 2.26
N THR A 212 3.09 39.71 2.32
CA THR A 212 1.91 39.87 1.46
C THR A 212 1.04 41.06 1.86
N MET A 213 1.19 41.56 3.10
CA MET A 213 0.49 42.71 3.66
C MET A 213 1.49 43.64 4.37
N PRO A 214 2.35 44.37 3.63
CA PRO A 214 3.47 45.12 4.20
C PRO A 214 3.06 46.16 5.24
N GLU A 215 1.96 46.89 4.99
CA GLU A 215 1.46 47.93 5.91
C GLU A 215 1.05 47.35 7.27
N LEU A 216 0.32 46.24 7.27
CA LEU A 216 -0.10 45.57 8.52
C LEU A 216 1.08 45.01 9.32
N VAL A 217 2.13 44.54 8.63
CA VAL A 217 3.35 44.07 9.29
C VAL A 217 4.11 45.24 9.92
N ALA A 218 4.19 46.38 9.23
CA ALA A 218 4.82 47.59 9.76
C ALA A 218 4.07 48.14 10.99
N ASP A 219 2.74 48.19 10.93
CA ASP A 219 1.90 48.60 12.06
C ASP A 219 2.07 47.67 13.27
N ALA A 220 2.04 46.35 13.05
CA ALA A 220 2.24 45.37 14.11
C ALA A 220 3.63 45.48 14.75
N ALA A 221 4.67 45.78 13.97
CA ALA A 221 6.02 46.05 14.48
C ALA A 221 6.07 47.34 15.31
N ALA A 222 5.43 48.42 14.86
CA ALA A 222 5.33 49.68 15.61
C ALA A 222 4.58 49.52 16.94
N MET A 223 3.62 48.59 17.01
CA MET A 223 2.91 48.22 18.23
C MET A 223 3.71 47.26 19.15
N GLY A 224 4.90 46.83 18.74
CA GLY A 224 5.74 45.88 19.49
C GLY A 224 5.17 44.45 19.53
N LEU A 225 4.30 44.09 18.59
CA LEU A 225 3.69 42.76 18.50
C LEU A 225 4.59 41.76 17.79
N THR A 226 5.54 42.24 16.98
CA THR A 226 6.52 41.43 16.24
C THR A 226 7.79 42.26 16.02
N ASP A 227 8.90 41.60 15.66
CA ASP A 227 10.14 42.28 15.24
C ASP A 227 10.16 42.64 13.74
N GLY A 228 9.11 42.25 13.01
CA GLY A 228 8.95 42.52 11.57
C GLY A 228 9.84 41.65 10.67
N THR A 229 10.58 40.70 11.23
CA THR A 229 11.46 39.81 10.47
C THR A 229 10.74 38.54 10.02
N ARG A 230 11.23 37.92 8.95
CA ARG A 230 10.75 36.64 8.40
C ARG A 230 9.21 36.59 8.24
N PRO A 231 8.58 37.58 7.59
CA PRO A 231 7.13 37.79 7.67
C PRO A 231 6.28 36.66 7.06
N ARG A 232 6.90 35.73 6.32
CA ARG A 232 6.22 34.56 5.74
C ARG A 232 6.72 33.21 6.27
N ASP A 233 7.70 33.18 7.19
CA ASP A 233 8.15 31.92 7.81
C ASP A 233 7.09 31.37 8.79
N LEU A 234 7.22 30.09 9.14
CA LEU A 234 6.33 29.39 10.05
C LEU A 234 6.55 29.85 11.49
N VAL A 235 5.50 30.32 12.16
CA VAL A 235 5.55 30.72 13.57
C VAL A 235 5.64 29.49 14.48
N THR A 236 6.50 29.54 15.49
CA THR A 236 6.54 28.54 16.56
C THR A 236 5.43 28.79 17.60
N ARG A 237 5.06 27.77 18.38
CA ARG A 237 4.09 27.95 19.47
C ARG A 237 4.57 28.94 20.53
N GLU A 238 5.88 29.03 20.77
CA GLU A 238 6.49 29.97 21.71
C GLU A 238 6.40 31.41 21.21
N GLU A 239 6.81 31.67 19.96
CA GLU A 239 6.67 32.98 19.33
C GLU A 239 5.20 33.43 19.34
N CYS A 240 4.27 32.55 18.96
CA CYS A 240 2.84 32.84 18.98
C CYS A 240 2.33 33.22 20.38
N ALA A 241 2.75 32.50 21.43
CA ALA A 241 2.36 32.81 22.81
C ALA A 241 2.91 34.17 23.28
N VAL A 242 4.14 34.51 22.90
CA VAL A 242 4.75 35.82 23.22
C VAL A 242 4.00 36.95 22.52
N MET A 243 3.71 36.81 21.23
CA MET A 243 2.95 37.79 20.45
C MET A 243 1.54 37.98 21.00
N ALA A 244 0.83 36.89 21.33
CA ALA A 244 -0.50 36.94 21.93
C ALA A 244 -0.49 37.65 23.30
N ARG A 245 0.55 37.42 24.12
CA ARG A 245 0.73 38.12 25.40
C ARG A 245 1.02 39.62 25.20
N ALA A 246 1.81 39.98 24.19
CA ALA A 246 2.08 41.38 23.86
C ALA A 246 0.77 42.10 23.48
N ALA A 247 -0.02 41.51 22.59
CA ALA A 247 -1.33 42.04 22.18
C ALA A 247 -2.31 42.18 23.36
N ALA A 248 -2.31 41.23 24.29
CA ALA A 248 -3.18 41.29 25.47
C ALA A 248 -2.81 42.40 26.47
N LYS A 249 -1.59 42.94 26.41
CA LYS A 249 -1.08 43.98 27.32
C LYS A 249 -1.12 45.39 26.74
N THR A 250 -1.41 45.54 25.45
CA THR A 250 -1.55 46.84 24.80
C THR A 250 -2.78 47.55 25.40
N PRO A 251 -2.64 48.75 26.02
CA PRO A 251 -3.78 49.51 26.54
C PRO A 251 -4.76 49.80 25.41
N ARG A 252 -6.06 49.64 25.67
CA ARG A 252 -7.12 50.05 24.72
C ARG A 252 -7.22 51.57 24.63
#